data_AF-A0A316WG97-F1
#
_entry.id   AF-A0A316WG97-F1
#
_cell.length_a   1.000
_cell.length_b   1.000
_cell.length_c   1.000
_cell.angle_alpha   90.00
_cell.angle_beta   90.00
_cell.angle_gamma   90.00
#
_symmetry.space_group_name_H-M   'P 1'
#
loop_
_entity.id
_entity.type
_entity.pdbx_description
1 polymer ?
#
loop_
_entity_poly.entity_id
_entity_poly.type
_entity_poly.pdbx_seq_one_letter_code
_entity_poly.pdbx_strand_id
1 'polypeptide(L)'
;MWVSCKITSNNFLLYNKFKEFINQTPFFILEEESSDYEENQVIFWDIDSINIDTDHFRERMDNGCLIIIISSLLSKDMISNLFEHDHLLKIGTLSKNVLYPQFVEEISRVIDDKNRVLNS
;
A
#
# COMPACT_ATOMS: atom_id res chain seq x y z
N MET A 1 15.92 2.39 -9.01
CA MET A 1 14.66 1.84 -9.57
C MET A 1 13.55 2.71 -9.03
N TRP A 2 12.64 3.20 -9.88
CA TRP A 2 11.47 3.96 -9.43
C TRP A 2 10.38 2.98 -8.99
N VAL A 3 9.61 3.36 -7.96
CA VAL A 3 8.50 2.58 -7.41
C VAL A 3 7.19 3.23 -7.84
N SER A 4 6.43 2.54 -8.69
CA SER A 4 5.12 3.00 -9.13
C SER A 4 4.08 2.80 -8.03
N CYS A 5 3.39 3.89 -7.69
CA CYS A 5 2.44 3.96 -6.60
C CYS A 5 1.04 4.32 -7.11
N LYS A 6 0.02 3.65 -6.58
CA LYS A 6 -1.39 3.97 -6.85
C LYS A 6 -2.11 4.29 -5.55
N ILE A 7 -2.94 5.33 -5.55
CA ILE A 7 -3.84 5.63 -4.43
C ILE A 7 -5.27 5.27 -4.84
N THR A 8 -5.94 4.47 -4.02
CA THR A 8 -7.30 4.02 -4.23
C THR A 8 -8.16 4.49 -3.06
N SER A 9 -8.77 5.67 -3.22
CA SER A 9 -9.58 6.32 -2.19
C SER A 9 -10.61 7.26 -2.82
N ASN A 10 -11.86 7.22 -2.33
CA ASN A 10 -12.89 8.21 -2.68
C ASN A 10 -12.81 9.47 -1.79
N ASN A 11 -11.98 9.44 -0.75
CA ASN A 11 -11.76 10.59 0.13
C ASN A 11 -10.70 11.52 -0.46
N PHE A 12 -11.13 12.67 -0.96
CA PHE A 12 -10.27 13.68 -1.58
C PHE A 12 -9.13 14.18 -0.67
N LEU A 13 -9.41 14.42 0.62
CA LEU A 13 -8.39 14.90 1.56
C LEU A 13 -7.34 13.82 1.81
N LEU A 14 -7.79 12.57 1.96
CA LEU A 14 -6.89 11.43 2.13
C LEU A 14 -6.04 11.20 0.87
N TYR A 15 -6.65 11.29 -0.31
CA TYR A 15 -5.95 11.17 -1.59
C TYR A 15 -4.81 12.18 -1.69
N ASN A 16 -5.10 13.47 -1.47
CA ASN A 16 -4.07 14.51 -1.57
C ASN A 16 -2.98 14.38 -0.51
N LYS A 17 -3.35 14.00 0.72
CA LYS A 17 -2.38 13.72 1.77
C LYS A 17 -1.38 12.62 1.37
N PHE A 18 -1.89 11.50 0.87
CA PHE A 18 -1.03 10.40 0.44
C PHE A 18 -0.24 10.73 -0.83
N LYS A 19 -0.82 11.52 -1.75
CA LYS A 19 -0.10 12.05 -2.91
C LYS A 19 1.09 12.89 -2.47
N GLU A 20 0.90 13.77 -1.49
CA GLU A 20 1.98 14.57 -0.92
C GLU A 20 3.05 13.69 -0.26
N PHE A 21 2.66 12.67 0.52
CA PHE A 21 3.62 11.73 1.12
C PHE A 21 4.44 10.97 0.08
N ILE A 22 3.80 10.46 -0.97
CA ILE A 22 4.45 9.80 -2.10
C ILE A 22 5.46 10.76 -2.76
N ASN A 23 5.04 11.98 -3.06
CA ASN A 23 5.91 12.98 -3.71
C ASN A 23 7.10 13.42 -2.84
N GLN A 24 6.96 13.36 -1.51
CA GLN A 24 8.05 13.63 -0.57
C GLN A 24 9.00 12.43 -0.40
N THR A 25 8.58 11.23 -0.81
CA THR A 25 9.34 9.99 -0.63
C THR A 25 10.26 9.76 -1.83
N PRO A 26 11.59 9.73 -1.65
CA PRO A 26 12.51 9.47 -2.75
C PRO A 26 12.17 8.16 -3.48
N PHE A 27 12.32 8.17 -4.80
CA PHE A 27 12.09 7.04 -5.71
C PHE A 27 10.63 6.60 -5.89
N PHE A 28 9.67 7.18 -5.18
CA PHE A 28 8.24 6.91 -5.41
C PHE A 28 7.70 7.82 -6.52
N ILE A 29 6.86 7.25 -7.40
CA ILE A 29 6.18 7.99 -8.47
C ILE A 29 4.70 7.60 -8.46
N LEU A 30 3.80 8.57 -8.58
CA LEU A 30 2.37 8.30 -8.72
C LEU A 30 2.07 7.81 -10.15
N GLU A 31 1.28 6.74 -10.28
CA GLU A 31 0.95 6.07 -11.57
C GLU A 31 0.42 7.04 -12.65
N GLU A 32 -0.26 8.13 -12.26
CA GLU A 32 -0.71 9.20 -13.18
C GLU A 32 0.45 9.83 -14.00
N GLU A 33 1.70 9.67 -13.54
CA GLU A 33 2.91 10.25 -14.14
C GLU A 33 3.78 9.20 -14.88
N SER A 34 3.41 7.91 -14.88
CA SER A 34 4.18 6.83 -15.51
C SER A 34 3.44 6.17 -16.67
N SER A 35 4.05 6.08 -17.86
CA SER A 35 3.46 5.40 -19.03
C SER A 35 3.53 3.87 -18.96
N ASP A 36 4.31 3.32 -18.03
CA ASP A 36 4.53 1.89 -17.88
C ASP A 36 3.50 1.31 -16.90
N TYR A 37 2.32 1.02 -17.46
CA TYR A 37 1.13 0.49 -16.77
C TYR A 37 1.33 -0.87 -16.08
N GLU A 38 2.43 -1.59 -16.32
CA GLU A 38 2.45 -3.04 -16.07
C GLU A 38 2.76 -3.49 -14.65
N GLU A 39 3.34 -2.69 -13.75
CA GLU A 39 3.54 -3.16 -12.37
C GLU A 39 3.38 -2.02 -11.36
N ASN A 40 2.14 -1.77 -10.92
CA ASN A 40 1.92 -1.06 -9.67
C ASN A 40 2.64 -1.82 -8.56
N GLN A 41 3.74 -1.27 -8.07
CA GLN A 41 4.58 -1.92 -7.08
C GLN A 41 4.03 -1.68 -5.67
N VAL A 42 3.35 -0.55 -5.46
CA VAL A 42 2.69 -0.22 -4.18
C VAL A 42 1.29 0.34 -4.43
N ILE A 43 0.27 -0.25 -3.80
CA ILE A 43 -1.10 0.28 -3.83
C ILE A 43 -1.51 0.71 -2.42
N PHE A 44 -1.86 1.98 -2.27
CA PHE A 44 -2.45 2.58 -1.09
C PHE A 44 -3.97 2.48 -1.17
N TRP A 45 -4.59 1.63 -0.37
CA TRP A 45 -6.03 1.36 -0.43
C TRP A 45 -6.77 1.86 0.81
N ASP A 46 -7.65 2.85 0.63
CA ASP A 46 -8.63 3.24 1.65
C ASP A 46 -9.82 2.27 1.66
N ILE A 47 -9.70 1.24 2.50
CA ILE A 47 -10.72 0.18 2.65
C ILE A 47 -12.05 0.71 3.19
N ASP A 48 -12.05 1.85 3.90
CA ASP A 48 -13.30 2.39 4.44
C ASP A 48 -14.08 3.22 3.39
N SER A 49 -13.45 3.66 2.29
CA SER A 49 -14.12 4.51 1.28
C SER A 49 -14.34 3.83 -0.07
N ILE A 50 -13.58 2.78 -0.39
CA ILE A 50 -13.78 1.98 -1.59
C ILE A 50 -13.77 0.50 -1.19
N ASN A 51 -14.90 -0.16 -1.41
CA ASN A 51 -14.98 -1.61 -1.30
C ASN A 51 -14.48 -2.24 -2.61
N ILE A 52 -13.28 -2.79 -2.58
CA ILE A 52 -12.70 -3.58 -3.66
C ILE A 52 -12.61 -5.00 -3.18
N ASP A 53 -12.94 -5.94 -4.06
CA ASP A 53 -12.79 -7.36 -3.78
C ASP A 53 -11.33 -7.67 -3.43
N THR A 54 -11.13 -8.32 -2.29
CA THR A 54 -9.81 -8.77 -1.85
C THR A 54 -9.14 -9.67 -2.88
N ASP A 55 -9.91 -10.39 -3.70
CA ASP A 55 -9.39 -11.23 -4.78
C ASP A 55 -8.64 -10.42 -5.85
N HIS A 56 -9.08 -9.18 -6.12
CA HIS A 56 -8.36 -8.28 -7.03
C HIS A 56 -6.96 -7.94 -6.50
N PHE A 57 -6.83 -7.74 -5.18
CA PHE A 57 -5.53 -7.45 -4.57
C PHE A 57 -4.65 -8.68 -4.44
N ARG A 58 -5.24 -9.88 -4.30
CA ARG A 58 -4.49 -11.15 -4.28
C ARG A 58 -3.70 -11.35 -5.56
N GLU A 59 -4.36 -11.22 -6.71
CA GLU A 59 -3.70 -11.33 -8.02
C GLU A 59 -2.53 -10.33 -8.16
N ARG A 60 -2.74 -9.08 -7.69
CA ARG A 60 -1.68 -8.06 -7.70
C ARG A 60 -0.52 -8.43 -6.78
N MET A 61 -0.80 -8.94 -5.57
CA MET A 61 0.22 -9.37 -4.63
C MET A 61 1.03 -10.56 -5.14
N ASP A 62 0.41 -11.48 -5.86
CA ASP A 62 1.09 -12.61 -6.49
C ASP A 62 2.06 -12.15 -7.59
N ASN A 63 1.73 -11.05 -8.28
CA ASN A 63 2.63 -10.34 -9.20
C ASN A 63 3.65 -9.42 -8.49
N GLY A 64 3.80 -9.53 -7.18
CA GLY A 64 4.82 -8.82 -6.41
C GLY A 64 4.43 -7.42 -5.93
N CYS A 65 3.17 -7.00 -6.12
CA CYS A 65 2.65 -5.75 -5.57
C CYS A 65 2.62 -5.77 -4.03
N LEU A 66 2.93 -4.62 -3.42
CA LEU A 66 2.72 -4.35 -2.00
C LEU A 66 1.41 -3.59 -1.80
N ILE A 67 0.61 -4.00 -0.83
CA ILE A 67 -0.67 -3.35 -0.53
C ILE A 67 -0.56 -2.66 0.83
N ILE A 68 -0.85 -1.36 0.87
CA ILE A 68 -0.88 -0.56 2.09
C ILE A 68 -2.32 -0.18 2.37
N ILE A 69 -2.91 -0.84 3.36
CA ILE A 69 -4.32 -0.66 3.72
C ILE A 69 -4.43 0.52 4.68
N ILE A 70 -5.28 1.47 4.32
CA ILE A 70 -5.56 2.68 5.08
C ILE A 70 -6.95 2.54 5.69
N SER A 71 -7.03 2.52 7.02
CA SER A 71 -8.32 2.42 7.72
C SER A 71 -8.33 3.22 9.01
N SER A 72 -9.50 3.75 9.38
CA SER A 72 -9.78 4.26 10.72
C SER A 72 -10.72 3.34 11.52
N LEU A 73 -11.30 2.33 10.87
CA LEU A 73 -12.38 1.51 11.42
C LEU A 73 -11.91 0.10 11.77
N LEU A 74 -10.93 -0.43 11.03
CA LEU A 74 -10.42 -1.77 11.20
C LEU A 74 -9.08 -1.75 11.91
N SER A 75 -8.93 -2.61 12.91
CA SER A 75 -7.62 -2.86 13.51
C SER A 75 -6.73 -3.67 12.56
N LYS A 76 -5.42 -3.64 12.80
CA LYS A 76 -4.46 -4.46 12.06
C LYS A 76 -4.80 -5.95 12.09
N ASP A 77 -5.30 -6.45 13.23
CA ASP A 77 -5.72 -7.86 13.38
C ASP A 77 -6.95 -8.16 12.53
N MET A 78 -7.94 -7.26 12.50
CA MET A 78 -9.12 -7.43 11.65
C MET A 78 -8.75 -7.43 10.17
N ILE A 79 -7.84 -6.55 9.76
CA ILE A 79 -7.31 -6.49 8.39
C ILE A 79 -6.57 -7.78 8.06
N SER A 80 -5.73 -8.28 8.97
CA SER A 80 -4.96 -9.51 8.74
C SER A 80 -5.86 -10.72 8.51
N ASN A 81 -7.02 -10.79 9.20
CA ASN A 81 -7.99 -11.86 9.01
C ASN A 81 -8.71 -11.84 7.65
N LEU A 82 -8.56 -10.78 6.85
CA LEU A 82 -9.11 -10.70 5.49
C LEU A 82 -8.24 -11.42 4.46
N PHE A 83 -6.99 -11.74 4.81
CA PHE A 83 -5.99 -12.26 3.88
C PHE A 83 -5.42 -13.59 4.36
N GLU A 84 -4.90 -14.36 3.40
CA GLU A 84 -4.19 -15.60 3.70
C GLU A 84 -2.80 -15.29 4.28
N HIS A 85 -2.26 -16.23 5.06
CA HIS A 85 -1.00 -16.03 5.79
C HIS A 85 0.18 -15.62 4.89
N ASP A 86 0.24 -16.16 3.67
CA ASP A 86 1.33 -15.89 2.72
C ASP A 86 1.27 -14.46 2.15
N HIS A 87 0.10 -13.81 2.20
CA HIS A 87 -0.10 -12.44 1.73
C HIS A 87 0.17 -11.40 2.81
N LEU A 88 0.17 -11.77 4.10
CA LEU A 88 0.38 -10.85 5.21
C LEU A 88 1.73 -10.12 5.15
N LEU A 89 2.76 -10.76 4.58
CA LEU A 89 4.09 -10.18 4.42
C LEU A 89 4.15 -9.13 3.30
N LYS A 90 3.12 -9.07 2.44
CA LYS A 90 2.98 -8.10 1.35
C LYS A 90 2.03 -6.96 1.73
N ILE A 91 1.55 -6.93 2.98
CA ILE A 91 0.55 -5.98 3.46
C ILE A 91 1.11 -5.08 4.57
N GLY A 92 0.96 -3.78 4.37
CA GLY A 92 1.12 -2.75 5.39
C GLY A 92 -0.22 -2.20 5.84
N THR A 93 -0.27 -1.62 7.03
CA THR A 93 -1.48 -0.97 7.56
C THR A 93 -1.16 0.41 8.10
N LEU A 94 -1.95 1.40 7.68
CA LEU A 94 -1.84 2.77 8.14
C LEU A 94 -3.19 3.28 8.64
N SER A 95 -3.17 4.10 9.68
CA SER A 95 -4.34 4.86 10.09
C SER A 95 -4.52 6.09 9.21
N LYS A 96 -5.76 6.58 9.00
CA LYS A 96 -5.98 7.83 8.23
C LYS A 96 -5.31 9.05 8.85
N ASN A 97 -5.09 9.05 10.16
CA ASN A 97 -4.39 10.13 10.87
C ASN A 97 -2.86 10.02 10.83
N VAL A 98 -2.30 9.04 10.10
CA VAL A 98 -0.85 8.79 9.97
C VAL A 98 -0.06 10.06 9.61
N LEU A 99 1.07 10.27 10.27
CA LEU A 99 2.02 11.33 9.94
C LEU A 99 3.09 10.81 8.98
N TYR A 100 3.71 11.71 8.21
CA TYR A 100 4.72 11.33 7.21
C TYR A 100 5.83 10.40 7.75
N PRO A 101 6.42 10.62 8.95
CA PRO A 101 7.42 9.71 9.49
C PRO A 101 6.90 8.27 9.68
N GLN A 102 5.68 8.13 10.19
CA GLN A 102 5.03 6.83 10.41
C GLN A 102 4.69 6.13 9.09
N PHE A 103 4.33 6.92 8.07
CA PHE A 103 4.18 6.41 6.71
C PHE A 103 5.49 5.80 6.21
N VAL A 104 6.62 6.52 6.32
CA VAL A 104 7.93 6.03 5.87
C VAL A 104 8.37 4.78 6.64
N GLU A 105 8.18 4.78 7.97
CA GLU A 105 8.50 3.62 8.83
C GLU A 105 7.74 2.36 8.40
N GLU A 106 6.43 2.46 8.18
CA GLU A 106 5.61 1.31 7.78
C GLU A 106 5.97 0.81 6.38
N ILE A 107 6.24 1.70 5.42
CA ILE A 107 6.70 1.32 4.09
C ILE A 107 8.04 0.59 4.16
N SER A 108 9.01 1.14 4.91
CA SER A 108 10.32 0.50 5.09
C SER A 108 10.16 -0.90 5.67
N ARG A 109 9.35 -1.04 6.74
CA ARG A 109 9.08 -2.32 7.38
C ARG A 109 8.55 -3.36 6.38
N VAL A 110 7.55 -3.01 5.58
CA VAL A 110 6.94 -3.94 4.62
C VAL A 110 7.93 -4.35 3.53
N ILE A 111 8.74 -3.41 3.04
CA ILE A 111 9.78 -3.70 2.05
C ILE A 111 10.86 -4.62 2.63
N ASP A 112 11.31 -4.35 3.85
CA ASP A 112 12.33 -5.15 4.54
C ASP A 112 11.81 -6.57 4.80
N ASP A 113 10.56 -6.71 5.24
CA ASP A 113 9.90 -8.00 5.45
C ASP A 113 9.83 -8.81 4.14
N LYS A 114 9.45 -8.16 3.02
CA LYS A 114 9.43 -8.80 1.69
C LYS A 114 10.81 -9.27 1.25
N ASN A 115 11.84 -8.45 1.45
CA ASN A 115 13.22 -8.78 1.06
C ASN A 115 13.83 -9.89 1.90
N ARG A 116 13.42 -10.02 3.17
CA ARG A 116 13.92 -11.09 4.05
C ARG A 116 13.50 -12.48 3.55
N VAL A 117 12.29 -12.61 3.01
CA VAL A 117 11.77 -13.88 2.46
C VAL A 117 12.48 -14.28 1.16
N LEU A 118 12.80 -13.31 0.30
CA LEU A 118 13.50 -13.60 -0.96
C LEU A 118 14.95 -14.09 -0.76
N ASN A 119 15.53 -13.83 0.40
CA ASN A 119 16.91 -14.19 0.75
C ASN A 119 17.01 -15.39 1.72
N SER A 120 15.88 -16.03 2.06
CA SER A 120 15.80 -17.20 2.95
C SER A 120 15.43 -18.46 2.17
#